data_AF-A0A3N2R2N6-F1
#
_entry.id   AF-A0A3N2R2N6-F1
#
_cell.length_a   1.000
_cell.length_b   1.000
_cell.length_c   1.000
_cell.angle_alpha   90.00
_cell.angle_beta   90.00
_cell.angle_gamma   90.00
#
_symmetry.space_group_name_H-M   'P 1'
#
loop_
_entity.id
_entity.type
_entity.pdbx_description
1 polymer ?
#
loop_
_entity_poly.entity_id
_entity_poly.type
_entity_poly.pdbx_seq_one_letter_code
_entity_poly.pdbx_strand_id
1 'polypeptide(L)'
;MSQAIALLDHVIRPVSRALGDAHPVIEEILLGAATLRDFDPFSQDGDTGLGVFGISPALHWRVWDEYLAFQPDRASQVRGFASQHEFLINPDAELVTNTRYAAAIGISALEWVKPSWPMPEDADGLTRLWSELTRVDEEHYLTRLHHTLERLCQGAGQPHYAL
;
A
#
# COMPACT_ATOMS: atom_id res chain seq x y z
N MET A 1 -13.06 -11.37 -15.68
CA MET A 1 -11.79 -11.02 -14.99
C MET A 1 -12.14 -10.69 -13.55
N SER A 2 -11.44 -11.23 -12.55
CA SER A 2 -11.73 -10.92 -11.15
C SER A 2 -11.30 -9.48 -10.83
N GLN A 3 -11.96 -8.83 -9.85
CA GLN A 3 -11.60 -7.48 -9.38
C GLN A 3 -10.14 -7.42 -8.92
N ALA A 4 -9.66 -8.48 -8.26
CA ALA A 4 -8.26 -8.62 -7.85
C ALA A 4 -7.28 -8.50 -9.03
N ILE A 5 -7.50 -9.25 -10.11
CA ILE A 5 -6.63 -9.20 -11.30
C ILE A 5 -6.69 -7.81 -11.94
N ALA A 6 -7.88 -7.20 -12.01
CA ALA A 6 -8.04 -5.85 -12.57
C ALA A 6 -7.27 -4.79 -11.78
N LEU A 7 -7.40 -4.78 -10.46
CA LEU A 7 -6.70 -3.83 -9.60
C LEU A 7 -5.18 -4.03 -9.67
N LEU A 8 -4.73 -5.27 -9.64
CA LEU A 8 -3.31 -5.61 -9.72
C LEU A 8 -2.69 -5.16 -11.06
N ASP A 9 -3.30 -5.52 -12.19
CA ASP A 9 -2.72 -5.31 -13.52
C ASP A 9 -2.90 -3.88 -14.04
N HIS A 10 -3.96 -3.18 -13.64
CA HIS A 10 -4.28 -1.84 -14.17
C HIS A 10 -3.97 -0.68 -13.22
N VAL A 11 -3.71 -0.96 -11.95
CA VAL A 11 -3.39 0.06 -10.94
C VAL A 11 -2.08 -0.26 -10.23
N ILE A 12 -2.03 -1.32 -9.43
CA ILE A 12 -0.93 -1.56 -8.49
C ILE A 12 0.40 -1.72 -9.24
N ARG A 13 0.49 -2.66 -10.20
CA ARG A 13 1.71 -2.90 -10.98
C ARG A 13 2.14 -1.69 -11.83
N PRO A 14 1.23 -1.01 -12.56
CA PRO A 14 1.60 0.21 -13.27
C PRO A 14 2.15 1.32 -12.37
N VAL A 15 1.53 1.56 -11.20
CA VAL A 15 2.00 2.60 -10.26
C VAL A 15 3.33 2.19 -9.63
N SER A 16 3.46 0.94 -9.20
CA SER A 16 4.70 0.32 -8.70
C SER A 16 5.88 0.55 -9.66
N ARG A 17 5.72 0.21 -10.94
CA ARG A 17 6.74 0.44 -11.98
C ARG A 17 7.04 1.92 -12.24
N ALA A 18 6.04 2.79 -12.12
CA ALA A 18 6.21 4.21 -12.36
C ALA A 18 6.92 4.92 -11.20
N LEU A 19 6.81 4.40 -9.98
CA LEU A 19 7.55 4.87 -8.80
C LEU A 19 8.97 4.29 -8.69
N GLY A 20 9.33 3.32 -9.55
CA GLY A 20 10.65 2.69 -9.56
C GLY A 20 10.57 1.16 -9.63
N ASP A 21 11.34 0.49 -8.77
CA ASP A 21 11.50 -0.96 -8.80
C ASP A 21 10.27 -1.66 -8.23
N ALA A 22 9.58 -2.39 -9.10
CA ALA A 22 8.42 -3.17 -8.70
C ALA A 22 8.80 -4.24 -7.67
N HIS A 23 8.14 -4.22 -6.52
CA HIS A 23 8.41 -5.15 -5.43
C HIS A 23 7.21 -6.06 -5.18
N PRO A 24 7.29 -7.37 -5.52
CA PRO A 24 6.10 -8.24 -5.49
C PRO A 24 5.44 -8.33 -4.11
N VAL A 25 6.21 -8.27 -3.02
CA VAL A 25 5.66 -8.25 -1.65
C VAL A 25 4.82 -6.98 -1.40
N ILE A 26 5.25 -5.81 -1.91
CA ILE A 26 4.50 -4.56 -1.76
C ILE A 26 3.17 -4.66 -2.51
N GLU A 27 3.23 -5.16 -3.75
CA GLU A 27 2.04 -5.32 -4.60
C GLU A 27 1.00 -6.25 -3.97
N GLU A 28 1.46 -7.35 -3.38
CA GLU A 28 0.62 -8.32 -2.69
C GLU A 28 0.05 -7.79 -1.37
N ILE A 29 0.82 -7.02 -0.59
CA ILE A 29 0.29 -6.35 0.60
C ILE A 29 -0.85 -5.40 0.21
N LEU A 30 -0.67 -4.58 -0.83
CA LEU A 30 -1.69 -3.67 -1.34
C LEU A 30 -2.93 -4.39 -1.88
N LEU A 31 -2.74 -5.47 -2.65
CA LEU A 31 -3.85 -6.30 -3.13
C LEU A 31 -4.59 -6.98 -1.96
N GLY A 32 -3.84 -7.42 -0.95
CA GLY A 32 -4.35 -7.94 0.31
C GLY A 32 -5.23 -6.93 1.01
N ALA A 33 -4.75 -5.69 1.19
CA ALA A 33 -5.50 -4.58 1.78
C ALA A 33 -6.80 -4.28 1.01
N ALA A 34 -6.74 -4.24 -0.32
CA ALA A 34 -7.91 -4.06 -1.17
C ALA A 34 -8.95 -5.18 -1.02
N THR A 35 -8.49 -6.41 -0.85
CA THR A 35 -9.38 -7.56 -0.69
C THR A 35 -10.19 -7.49 0.61
N LEU A 36 -9.69 -6.82 1.66
CA LEU A 36 -10.40 -6.67 2.94
C LEU A 36 -11.59 -5.75 2.85
N ARG A 37 -11.47 -4.77 1.97
CA ARG A 37 -12.47 -3.74 1.76
C ARG A 37 -13.40 -4.13 0.62
N ASP A 38 -13.43 -5.42 0.28
CA ASP A 38 -14.16 -5.98 -0.87
C ASP A 38 -13.93 -5.22 -2.18
N PHE A 39 -12.72 -4.67 -2.34
CA PHE A 39 -12.32 -3.80 -3.44
C PHE A 39 -13.18 -2.52 -3.59
N ASP A 40 -13.88 -2.09 -2.54
CA ASP A 40 -14.71 -0.90 -2.52
C ASP A 40 -13.82 0.37 -2.43
N PRO A 41 -13.76 1.19 -3.50
CA PRO A 41 -13.00 2.43 -3.47
C PRO A 41 -13.59 3.49 -2.53
N PHE A 42 -14.84 3.34 -2.10
CA PHE A 42 -15.53 4.27 -1.21
C PHE A 42 -15.60 3.79 0.24
N SER A 43 -14.95 2.68 0.55
CA SER A 43 -14.96 2.12 1.90
C SER A 43 -14.32 3.10 2.88
N GLN A 44 -15.06 3.48 3.91
CA GLN A 44 -14.63 4.43 4.95
C GLN A 44 -14.99 3.86 6.32
N ASP A 45 -13.97 3.57 7.12
CA ASP A 45 -14.15 3.17 8.53
C ASP A 45 -13.73 4.33 9.42
N GLY A 46 -14.63 5.29 9.66
CA GLY A 46 -14.35 6.44 10.53
C GLY A 46 -12.97 7.08 10.31
N ASP A 47 -12.20 7.23 11.39
CA ASP A 47 -10.84 7.81 11.38
C ASP A 47 -9.72 6.78 11.05
N THR A 48 -10.04 5.51 10.80
CA THR A 48 -9.01 4.45 10.74
C THR A 48 -8.49 4.16 9.34
N GLY A 49 -9.28 4.35 8.29
CA GLY A 49 -8.82 4.07 6.92
C GLY A 49 -9.75 4.54 5.81
N LEU A 50 -9.15 5.14 4.77
CA LEU A 50 -9.84 5.68 3.61
C LEU A 50 -9.57 4.85 2.34
N GLY A 51 -10.65 4.65 1.58
CA GLY A 51 -10.62 4.12 0.23
C GLY A 51 -10.21 2.65 0.16
N VAL A 52 -9.92 2.18 -1.06
CA VAL A 52 -9.70 0.75 -1.31
C VAL A 52 -8.52 0.16 -0.52
N PHE A 53 -7.52 0.96 -0.16
CA PHE A 53 -6.33 0.47 0.56
C PHE A 53 -6.38 0.72 2.08
N GLY A 54 -7.44 1.37 2.59
CA GLY A 54 -7.59 1.63 4.04
C GLY A 54 -6.49 2.51 4.63
N ILE A 55 -6.00 3.50 3.87
CA ILE A 55 -4.93 4.39 4.32
C ILE A 55 -5.54 5.47 5.22
N SER A 56 -5.06 5.60 6.46
CA SER A 56 -5.54 6.65 7.36
C SER A 56 -5.02 8.05 6.94
N PRO A 57 -5.77 9.13 7.21
CA PRO A 57 -5.27 10.50 7.00
C PRO A 57 -3.95 10.77 7.73
N ALA A 58 -3.80 10.23 8.95
CA ALA A 58 -2.57 10.37 9.73
C ALA A 58 -1.37 9.71 9.03
N LEU A 59 -1.52 8.48 8.50
CA LEU A 59 -0.46 7.83 7.74
C LEU A 59 -0.15 8.62 6.46
N HIS A 60 -1.18 9.09 5.76
CA HIS A 60 -1.02 9.87 4.54
C HIS A 60 -0.16 11.12 4.75
N TRP A 61 -0.43 11.91 5.80
CA TRP A 61 0.39 13.08 6.12
C TRP A 61 1.81 12.71 6.54
N ARG A 62 1.98 11.66 7.36
CA ARG A 62 3.32 11.21 7.75
C ARG A 62 4.16 10.73 6.57
N VAL A 63 3.55 10.06 5.58
CA VAL A 63 4.24 9.70 4.34
C VAL A 63 4.74 10.95 3.60
N TRP A 64 3.93 12.01 3.53
CA TRP A 64 4.38 13.26 2.93
C TRP A 64 5.49 13.95 3.73
N ASP A 65 5.27 14.14 5.03
CA ASP A 65 6.12 14.98 5.88
C ASP A 65 7.41 14.30 6.33
N GLU A 66 7.35 13.00 6.63
CA GLU A 66 8.47 12.25 7.22
C GLU A 66 9.24 11.41 6.19
N TYR A 67 8.68 11.19 4.99
CA TYR A 67 9.31 10.34 3.98
C TYR A 67 9.50 11.03 2.63
N LEU A 68 8.43 11.51 2.00
CA LEU A 68 8.50 12.13 0.67
C LEU A 68 9.19 13.49 0.71
N ALA A 69 9.04 14.28 1.77
CA ALA A 69 9.73 15.56 1.95
C ALA A 69 11.26 15.45 1.84
N PHE A 70 11.82 14.28 2.16
CA PHE A 70 13.26 14.01 2.09
C PHE A 70 13.71 13.33 0.78
N GLN A 71 12.77 13.07 -0.14
CA GLN A 71 13.03 12.43 -1.44
C GLN A 71 12.28 13.18 -2.56
N PRO A 72 12.83 14.31 -3.03
CA PRO A 72 12.11 15.23 -3.92
C PRO A 72 11.67 14.61 -5.25
N ASP A 73 12.51 13.78 -5.87
CA ASP A 73 12.17 13.10 -7.12
C ASP A 73 10.97 12.17 -6.93
N ARG A 74 10.95 11.46 -5.80
CA ARG A 74 9.85 10.56 -5.45
C ARG A 74 8.58 11.32 -5.11
N ALA A 75 8.69 12.39 -4.32
CA ALA A 75 7.57 13.28 -4.00
C ALA A 75 6.93 13.82 -5.29
N SER A 76 7.73 14.20 -6.27
CA SER A 76 7.27 14.66 -7.58
C SER A 76 6.50 13.57 -8.34
N GLN A 77 7.03 12.34 -8.40
CA GLN A 77 6.34 11.21 -9.03
C GLN A 77 4.99 10.91 -8.35
N VAL A 78 4.96 10.83 -7.01
CA VAL A 78 3.73 10.60 -6.24
C VAL A 78 2.72 11.73 -6.47
N ARG A 79 3.18 12.99 -6.45
CA ARG A 79 2.32 14.16 -6.74
C ARG A 79 1.72 14.11 -8.14
N GLY A 80 2.44 13.53 -9.10
CA GLY A 80 1.99 13.36 -10.48
C GLY A 80 0.76 12.44 -10.63
N PHE A 81 0.47 11.58 -9.64
CA PHE A 81 -0.75 10.77 -9.61
C PHE A 81 -1.96 11.50 -9.02
N ALA A 82 -1.75 12.47 -8.13
CA ALA A 82 -2.81 13.25 -7.52
C ALA A 82 -3.41 14.26 -8.51
N SER A 83 -4.68 14.63 -8.31
CA SER A 83 -5.26 15.71 -9.10
C SER A 83 -4.53 17.03 -8.86
N GLN A 84 -4.58 17.94 -9.83
CA GLN A 84 -3.91 19.23 -9.69
C GLN A 84 -4.61 20.14 -8.69
N HIS A 85 -5.94 20.14 -8.69
CA HIS A 85 -6.75 21.08 -7.91
C HIS A 85 -7.20 20.49 -6.57
N GLU A 86 -7.84 19.32 -6.58
CA GLU A 86 -8.48 18.76 -5.38
C GLU A 86 -7.45 18.44 -4.29
N PHE A 87 -6.29 17.91 -4.69
CA PHE A 87 -5.21 17.63 -3.75
C PHE A 87 -4.76 18.85 -2.93
N LEU A 88 -4.84 20.06 -3.49
CA LEU A 88 -4.44 21.28 -2.77
C LEU A 88 -5.51 21.77 -1.77
N ILE A 89 -6.75 21.28 -1.90
CA ILE A 89 -7.89 21.67 -1.05
C ILE A 89 -8.17 20.61 0.00
N ASN A 90 -8.23 19.35 -0.43
CA ASN A 90 -8.52 18.20 0.40
C ASN A 90 -7.68 16.99 -0.05
N PRO A 91 -6.40 16.92 0.35
CA PRO A 91 -5.49 15.88 -0.11
C PRO A 91 -5.95 14.47 0.27
N ASP A 92 -6.62 14.29 1.41
CA ASP A 92 -7.09 12.98 1.89
C ASP A 92 -8.23 12.42 1.05
N ALA A 93 -9.03 13.26 0.39
CA ALA A 93 -10.10 12.81 -0.50
C ALA A 93 -9.56 11.97 -1.67
N GLU A 94 -8.33 12.23 -2.12
CA GLU A 94 -7.69 11.48 -3.20
C GLU A 94 -7.48 10.00 -2.86
N LEU A 95 -7.37 9.66 -1.57
CA LEU A 95 -7.27 8.26 -1.14
C LEU A 95 -8.54 7.45 -1.48
N VAL A 96 -9.68 8.14 -1.56
CA VAL A 96 -10.99 7.57 -1.91
C VAL A 96 -11.27 7.71 -3.40
N THR A 97 -11.05 8.89 -3.96
CA THR A 97 -11.50 9.22 -5.33
C THR A 97 -10.49 8.84 -6.41
N ASN A 98 -9.24 8.54 -6.04
CA ASN A 98 -8.16 8.32 -6.99
C ASN A 98 -7.33 7.09 -6.60
N THR A 99 -7.74 5.93 -7.09
CA THR A 99 -7.11 4.65 -6.77
C THR A 99 -5.62 4.58 -7.15
N ARG A 100 -5.18 5.28 -8.20
CA ARG A 100 -3.76 5.32 -8.57
C ARG A 100 -2.94 6.12 -7.58
N TYR A 101 -3.46 7.26 -7.15
CA TYR A 101 -2.83 8.04 -6.09
C TYR A 101 -2.80 7.28 -4.75
N ALA A 102 -3.92 6.68 -4.38
CA ALA A 102 -3.99 5.85 -3.17
C ALA A 102 -2.96 4.71 -3.21
N ALA A 103 -2.78 4.05 -4.36
CA ALA A 103 -1.73 3.05 -4.54
C ALA A 103 -0.33 3.66 -4.37
N ALA A 104 -0.08 4.86 -4.92
CA ALA A 104 1.21 5.53 -4.80
C ALA A 104 1.58 5.86 -3.34
N ILE A 105 0.60 6.28 -2.53
CA ILE A 105 0.80 6.50 -1.09
C ILE A 105 1.03 5.19 -0.35
N GLY A 106 0.24 4.14 -0.62
CA GLY A 106 0.45 2.85 0.04
C GLY A 106 1.81 2.22 -0.28
N ILE A 107 2.27 2.32 -1.53
CA ILE A 107 3.62 1.92 -1.94
C ILE A 107 4.68 2.73 -1.19
N SER A 108 4.51 4.06 -1.13
CA SER A 108 5.45 4.95 -0.44
C SER A 108 5.53 4.65 1.06
N ALA A 109 4.39 4.35 1.71
CA ALA A 109 4.34 3.94 3.11
C ALA A 109 5.11 2.63 3.35
N LEU A 110 4.92 1.64 2.48
CA LEU A 110 5.60 0.35 2.56
C LEU A 110 7.11 0.47 2.36
N GLU A 111 7.52 1.31 1.41
CA GLU A 111 8.93 1.55 1.16
C GLU A 111 9.61 2.37 2.26
N TRP A 112 8.88 3.30 2.89
CA TRP A 112 9.38 4.05 4.04
C TRP A 112 9.79 3.13 5.19
N VAL A 113 9.00 2.10 5.47
CA VAL A 113 9.31 1.12 6.52
C VAL A 113 10.15 -0.06 6.04
N LYS A 114 10.37 -0.22 4.73
CA LYS A 114 11.14 -1.32 4.13
C LYS A 114 12.50 -1.58 4.78
N PRO A 115 13.30 -0.56 5.16
CA PRO A 115 14.57 -0.79 5.86
C PRO A 115 14.44 -1.51 7.21
N SER A 116 13.25 -1.48 7.81
CA SER A 116 12.93 -2.15 9.08
C SER A 116 12.11 -3.42 8.88
N TRP A 117 11.97 -3.90 7.64
CA TRP A 117 11.24 -5.13 7.39
C TRP A 117 11.90 -6.31 8.11
N PRO A 118 11.07 -7.22 8.68
CA PRO A 118 11.58 -8.45 9.22
C PRO A 118 12.09 -9.34 8.07
N MET A 119 12.74 -10.46 8.42
CA MET A 119 13.35 -11.32 7.42
C MET A 119 12.33 -11.75 6.35
N PRO A 120 12.74 -11.98 5.09
CA PRO A 120 11.82 -12.32 3.99
C PRO A 120 10.98 -13.59 4.20
N GLU A 121 11.30 -14.39 5.21
CA GLU A 121 10.56 -15.58 5.64
C GLU A 121 9.61 -15.32 6.83
N ASP A 122 9.61 -14.12 7.40
CA ASP A 122 8.84 -13.74 8.58
C ASP A 122 7.52 -13.07 8.21
N ALA A 123 6.56 -13.91 7.79
CA ALA A 123 5.20 -13.50 7.49
C ALA A 123 4.48 -12.86 8.69
N ASP A 124 4.80 -13.28 9.91
CA ASP A 124 4.27 -12.70 11.15
C ASP A 124 4.73 -11.27 11.34
N GLY A 125 6.04 -11.03 11.19
CA GLY A 125 6.61 -9.71 11.30
C GLY A 125 6.05 -8.74 10.25
N LEU A 126 5.91 -9.19 8.99
CA LEU A 126 5.35 -8.37 7.92
C LEU A 126 3.86 -8.04 8.15
N THR A 127 3.09 -9.01 8.67
CA THR A 127 1.69 -8.82 9.06
C THR A 127 1.55 -7.78 10.18
N ARG A 128 2.40 -7.89 11.21
CA ARG A 128 2.37 -6.97 12.37
C ARG A 128 2.78 -5.56 11.96
N LEU A 129 3.85 -5.42 11.16
CA LEU A 129 4.29 -4.13 10.63
C LEU A 129 3.17 -3.42 9.85
N TRP A 130 2.42 -4.17 9.04
CA TRP A 130 1.33 -3.60 8.25
C TRP A 130 0.09 -3.24 9.10
N SER A 131 -0.26 -4.06 10.08
CA SER A 131 -1.31 -3.75 11.05
C SER A 131 -1.02 -2.45 11.80
N GLU A 132 0.23 -2.25 12.22
CA GLU A 132 0.65 -1.02 12.91
C GLU A 132 0.56 0.21 12.00
N LEU A 133 0.92 0.10 10.72
CA LEU A 133 0.84 1.20 9.76
C LEU A 133 -0.60 1.59 9.43
N THR A 134 -1.46 0.60 9.23
CA THR A 134 -2.85 0.82 8.79
C THR A 134 -3.82 0.96 9.96
N ARG A 135 -3.39 0.68 11.20
CA ARG A 135 -4.24 0.63 12.41
C ARG A 135 -5.48 -0.26 12.22
N VAL A 136 -5.33 -1.31 11.41
CA VAL A 136 -6.37 -2.30 11.18
C VAL A 136 -6.27 -3.35 12.30
N ASP A 137 -7.23 -3.33 13.22
CA ASP A 137 -7.32 -4.21 14.41
C ASP A 137 -8.22 -5.44 14.18
N GLU A 138 -8.65 -5.73 12.95
CA GLU A 138 -9.51 -6.89 12.70
C GLU A 138 -8.74 -8.21 12.74
N GLU A 139 -8.98 -9.03 13.76
CA GLU A 139 -8.31 -10.34 13.98
C GLU A 139 -8.42 -11.29 12.77
N HIS A 140 -9.57 -11.30 12.09
CA HIS A 140 -9.81 -12.11 10.89
C HIS A 140 -8.95 -11.66 9.68
N TYR A 141 -8.52 -10.40 9.67
CA TYR A 141 -7.68 -9.85 8.61
C TYR A 141 -6.24 -10.34 8.74
N LEU A 142 -5.66 -10.23 9.93
CA LEU A 142 -4.27 -10.62 10.17
C LEU A 142 -4.02 -12.07 9.75
N THR A 143 -5.00 -12.96 9.98
CA THR A 143 -4.94 -14.36 9.53
C THR A 143 -4.86 -14.49 8.00
N ARG A 144 -5.62 -13.71 7.23
CA ARG A 144 -5.62 -13.78 5.76
C ARG A 144 -4.35 -13.16 5.17
N LEU A 145 -3.92 -12.01 5.68
CA LEU A 145 -2.67 -11.37 5.25
C LEU A 145 -1.48 -12.27 5.55
N HIS A 146 -1.43 -12.84 6.75
CA HIS A 146 -0.42 -13.80 7.16
C HIS A 146 -0.35 -14.98 6.19
N HIS A 147 -1.48 -15.65 5.89
CA HIS A 147 -1.47 -16.77 4.93
C HIS A 147 -0.98 -16.35 3.53
N THR A 148 -1.35 -15.16 3.05
CA THR A 148 -0.85 -14.65 1.76
C THR A 148 0.66 -14.44 1.80
N LEU A 149 1.18 -13.83 2.86
CA LEU A 149 2.60 -13.59 3.06
C LEU A 149 3.37 -14.90 3.23
N GLU A 150 2.86 -15.88 3.98
CA GLU A 150 3.45 -17.22 4.10
C GLU A 150 3.66 -17.87 2.72
N ARG A 151 2.66 -17.80 1.84
CA ARG A 151 2.77 -18.35 0.48
C ARG A 151 3.85 -17.64 -0.35
N LEU A 152 4.00 -16.33 -0.19
CA LEU A 152 5.01 -15.55 -0.91
C LEU A 152 6.41 -15.82 -0.37
N CYS A 153 6.56 -15.88 0.96
CA CYS A 153 7.79 -16.23 1.65
C CYS A 153 8.26 -17.64 1.25
N GLN A 154 7.34 -18.62 1.20
CA GLN A 154 7.62 -19.99 0.75
C GLN A 154 7.99 -20.06 -0.75
N GLY A 155 7.46 -19.16 -1.58
CA GLY A 155 7.81 -19.04 -3.00
C GLY A 155 9.10 -18.26 -3.27
N ALA A 156 9.55 -17.42 -2.34
CA ALA A 156 10.74 -16.57 -2.45
C ALA A 156 12.08 -17.34 -2.31
N GLY A 157 12.03 -18.64 -2.03
CA GLY A 157 13.19 -19.55 -2.12
C GLY A 157 13.73 -19.78 -3.54
N GLN A 158 13.16 -19.13 -4.56
CA GLN A 158 13.74 -19.02 -5.90
C GLN A 158 14.35 -17.63 -6.12
N PRO A 159 15.50 -17.52 -6.82
CA PRO A 159 16.48 -16.42 -6.72
C PRO A 159 16.03 -15.05 -7.27
N HIS A 160 14.73 -14.81 -7.43
CA HIS A 160 14.16 -13.60 -8.01
C HIS A 160 13.81 -12.49 -6.99
N TYR A 161 14.10 -12.71 -5.70
CA TYR A 161 13.73 -11.82 -4.59
C TYR A 161 14.91 -11.16 -3.86
N ALA A 162 16.14 -11.27 -4.41
CA ALA A 162 17.29 -10.58 -3.85
C ALA A 162 17.57 -9.27 -4.59
N LEU A 163 17.43 -8.17 -3.84
CA LEU A 163 17.81 -6.77 -4.11
C LEU A 163 16.76 -5.92 -4.83
#